data_AF-A0A815WBF4-F1
#
_entry.id   AF-A0A815WBF4-F1
#
_cell.length_a   1.000
_cell.length_b   1.000
_cell.length_c   1.000
_cell.angle_alpha   90.00
_cell.angle_beta   90.00
_cell.angle_gamma   90.00
#
_symmetry.space_group_name_H-M   'P 1'
#
loop_
_entity.id
_entity.type
_entity.pdbx_description
1 polymer ?
#
loop_
_entity_poly.entity_id
_entity_poly.type
_entity_poly.pdbx_seq_one_letter_code
_entity_poly.pdbx_strand_id
1 'polypeptide(L)'
;MSMVGLTLLGKLNRILCAVKHGDPHIPFGGINVILFDDYLQYRPVYDAPLHTDFSSENKKKFNKLSSEKEIQQRVARSLILQMNCVVKLTQQMRTEGIRYLQLLERLRQGQCSYEDYELLLKRVVVQSALSLHEPPWNQTPMLVFRNEIRTQLNHRSVIHTAVQTGCNPMVCVAQDFCKGKPVEEPILLKKIIGII
;
A
#
# COMPACT_ATOMS: atom_id res chain seq x y z
N MET A 1 -4.61 -4.42 -6.61
CA MET A 1 -3.65 -5.54 -6.64
C MET A 1 -2.18 -5.11 -6.58
N SER A 2 -1.83 -3.82 -6.62
CA SER A 2 -0.45 -3.34 -6.75
C SER A 2 0.39 -3.67 -5.51
N MET A 3 -0.26 -3.73 -4.35
CA MET A 3 0.33 -4.13 -3.07
C MET A 3 0.22 -5.64 -2.80
N VAL A 4 -0.46 -6.41 -3.66
CA VAL A 4 -0.51 -7.87 -3.56
C VAL A 4 0.71 -8.44 -4.27
N GLY A 5 1.55 -9.10 -3.49
CA GLY A 5 2.75 -9.74 -4.02
C GLY A 5 2.48 -11.09 -4.66
N LEU A 6 3.36 -11.47 -5.58
CA LEU A 6 3.31 -12.75 -6.28
C LEU A 6 3.35 -13.96 -5.34
N THR A 7 4.09 -13.87 -4.22
CA THR A 7 4.15 -14.99 -3.26
C THR A 7 2.79 -15.24 -2.61
N LEU A 8 2.09 -14.16 -2.24
CA LEU A 8 0.75 -14.26 -1.65
C LEU A 8 -0.26 -14.86 -2.63
N LEU A 9 -0.25 -14.38 -3.88
CA LEU A 9 -1.17 -14.87 -4.91
C LEU A 9 -0.94 -16.36 -5.24
N GLY A 10 0.32 -16.80 -5.32
CA GLY A 10 0.65 -18.22 -5.55
C GLY A 10 0.16 -19.11 -4.40
N LYS A 11 0.37 -18.67 -3.15
CA LYS A 11 -0.14 -19.38 -1.98
C LYS A 11 -1.66 -19.46 -1.96
N LEU A 12 -2.35 -18.37 -2.32
CA LEU A 12 -3.81 -18.32 -2.40
C LEU A 12 -4.32 -19.34 -3.42
N ASN A 13 -3.73 -19.37 -4.62
CA ASN A 13 -4.05 -20.37 -5.63
C ASN A 13 -3.88 -21.80 -5.09
N ARG A 14 -2.73 -22.10 -4.47
CA ARG A 14 -2.46 -23.42 -3.88
C ARG A 14 -3.53 -23.83 -2.86
N ILE A 15 -3.91 -22.93 -1.97
CA ILE A 15 -4.93 -23.18 -0.94
C ILE A 15 -6.29 -23.43 -1.59
N LEU A 16 -6.70 -22.61 -2.56
CA LEU A 16 -8.00 -22.74 -3.22
C LEU A 16 -8.11 -24.04 -4.01
N CYS A 17 -7.06 -24.42 -4.76
CA CYS A 17 -7.03 -25.71 -5.46
C CYS A 17 -7.15 -26.88 -4.46
N ALA A 18 -6.43 -26.82 -3.33
CA ALA A 18 -6.48 -27.88 -2.32
C ALA A 18 -7.87 -28.02 -1.68
N VAL A 19 -8.52 -26.90 -1.33
CA VAL A 19 -9.84 -26.91 -0.67
C VAL A 19 -10.96 -27.30 -1.62
N LYS A 20 -10.87 -26.92 -2.90
CA LYS A 20 -11.92 -27.23 -3.88
C LYS A 20 -11.91 -28.68 -4.36
N HIS A 21 -10.87 -29.46 -4.03
CA HIS A 21 -10.69 -30.84 -4.50
C HIS A 21 -10.88 -31.00 -6.03
N GLY A 22 -10.59 -29.93 -6.77
CA GLY A 22 -10.70 -29.89 -8.22
C GLY A 22 -9.40 -30.30 -8.90
N ASP A 23 -9.40 -30.32 -10.23
CA ASP A 23 -8.19 -30.55 -11.01
C ASP A 23 -7.10 -29.51 -10.64
N PRO A 24 -5.90 -29.95 -10.20
CA PRO A 24 -4.82 -29.05 -9.79
C PRO A 24 -4.29 -28.16 -10.93
N HIS A 25 -4.61 -28.49 -12.19
CA HIS A 25 -4.27 -27.68 -13.35
C HIS A 25 -5.23 -26.51 -13.57
N ILE A 26 -6.40 -26.49 -12.92
CA ILE A 26 -7.36 -25.39 -13.04
C ILE A 26 -6.95 -24.25 -12.08
N PRO A 27 -6.68 -23.04 -12.62
CA PRO A 27 -6.39 -21.86 -11.81
C PRO A 27 -7.44 -21.63 -10.74
N PHE A 28 -6.98 -21.29 -9.53
CA PHE A 28 -7.78 -20.95 -8.35
C PHE A 28 -8.87 -21.99 -8.01
N GLY A 29 -8.68 -23.26 -8.39
CA GLY A 29 -9.66 -24.32 -8.18
C GLY A 29 -10.98 -24.09 -8.92
N GLY A 30 -10.95 -23.39 -10.07
CA GLY A 30 -12.11 -23.12 -10.91
C GLY A 30 -12.96 -21.92 -10.46
N ILE A 31 -12.47 -21.12 -9.51
CA ILE A 31 -13.15 -19.91 -9.06
C ILE A 31 -12.92 -18.77 -10.07
N ASN A 32 -13.99 -18.06 -10.42
CA ASN A 32 -13.90 -16.83 -11.19
C ASN A 32 -13.19 -15.74 -10.37
N VAL A 33 -12.07 -15.25 -10.89
CA VAL A 33 -11.26 -14.22 -10.22
C VAL A 33 -11.41 -12.90 -10.95
N ILE A 34 -11.82 -11.86 -10.21
CA ILE A 34 -11.88 -10.47 -10.69
C ILE A 34 -10.89 -9.66 -9.88
N LEU A 35 -9.96 -9.00 -10.56
CA LEU A 35 -8.88 -8.23 -9.95
C LEU A 35 -9.06 -6.74 -10.24
N PHE A 36 -9.05 -5.91 -9.20
CA PHE A 36 -9.06 -4.46 -9.32
C PHE A 36 -7.68 -3.91 -8.99
N ASP A 37 -7.13 -3.07 -9.87
CA ASP A 37 -5.81 -2.50 -9.65
C ASP A 37 -5.50 -1.18 -10.33
N ASP A 38 -4.50 -0.50 -9.76
CA ASP A 38 -3.73 0.58 -10.36
C ASP A 38 -2.25 0.35 -10.01
N TYR A 39 -1.47 -0.15 -10.97
CA TYR A 39 -0.06 -0.50 -10.78
C TYR A 39 0.86 0.67 -10.43
N LEU A 40 0.36 1.90 -10.51
CA LEU A 40 1.10 3.11 -10.16
C LEU A 40 0.89 3.53 -8.70
N GLN A 41 0.11 2.76 -7.94
CA GLN A 41 0.09 2.82 -6.48
C GLN A 41 1.34 2.15 -5.89
N TYR A 42 1.37 2.01 -4.56
CA TYR A 42 2.50 1.39 -3.86
C TYR A 42 2.69 -0.07 -4.28
N ARG A 43 3.96 -0.47 -4.29
CA ARG A 43 4.41 -1.85 -4.53
C ARG A 43 4.13 -2.73 -3.32
N PRO A 44 4.12 -4.07 -3.47
CA PRO A 44 3.98 -4.98 -2.34
C PRO A 44 5.15 -4.83 -1.38
N VAL A 45 4.86 -4.89 -0.08
CA VAL A 45 5.88 -4.81 0.97
C VAL A 45 6.55 -6.18 1.11
N TYR A 46 7.88 -6.24 0.98
CA TYR A 46 8.70 -7.48 1.05
C TYR A 46 8.38 -8.58 0.02
N ASP A 47 7.65 -8.26 -1.04
CA ASP A 47 7.30 -9.20 -2.10
C ASP A 47 7.40 -8.57 -3.50
N ALA A 48 7.41 -9.41 -4.53
CA ALA A 48 7.53 -8.99 -5.91
C ALA A 48 6.15 -8.54 -6.47
N PRO A 49 6.06 -7.39 -7.16
CA PRO A 49 4.86 -6.97 -7.90
C PRO A 49 4.39 -8.01 -8.91
N LEU A 50 3.09 -8.03 -9.23
CA LEU A 50 2.50 -8.98 -10.17
C LEU A 50 3.03 -8.86 -11.61
N HIS A 51 3.54 -7.69 -11.98
CA HIS A 51 4.13 -7.42 -13.29
C HIS A 51 5.63 -7.73 -13.35
N THR A 52 6.23 -8.28 -12.28
CA THR A 52 7.66 -8.64 -12.27
C THR A 52 7.94 -9.69 -13.35
N ASP A 53 8.95 -9.43 -14.17
CA ASP A 53 9.42 -10.38 -15.18
C ASP A 53 10.62 -11.18 -14.66
N PHE A 54 10.51 -12.51 -14.68
CA PHE A 54 11.55 -13.44 -14.26
C PHE A 54 12.37 -14.01 -15.43
N SER A 55 12.08 -13.59 -16.67
CA SER A 55 12.79 -14.04 -17.87
C SER A 55 14.30 -13.79 -17.82
N SER A 56 14.73 -12.70 -17.17
CA SER A 56 16.13 -12.26 -17.12
C SER A 56 16.98 -12.93 -16.03
N GLU A 57 16.39 -13.61 -15.05
CA GLU A 57 17.15 -14.21 -13.94
C GLU A 57 17.81 -15.56 -14.28
N ASN A 58 17.51 -16.11 -15.45
CA ASN A 58 17.81 -17.51 -15.81
C ASN A 58 19.24 -17.81 -16.29
N LYS A 59 20.21 -16.87 -16.26
CA LYS A 59 21.56 -17.16 -16.79
C LYS A 59 22.65 -17.49 -15.76
N LYS A 60 22.40 -17.39 -14.45
CA LYS A 60 23.49 -17.53 -13.43
C LYS A 60 23.26 -18.52 -12.27
N LYS A 61 22.14 -19.26 -12.22
CA LYS A 61 21.80 -20.10 -11.05
C LYS A 61 21.26 -21.50 -11.39
N PHE A 62 21.84 -22.19 -12.37
CA PHE A 62 21.40 -23.55 -12.73
C PHE A 62 21.61 -24.61 -11.62
N ASN A 63 22.42 -24.34 -10.59
CA ASN A 63 22.77 -25.32 -9.55
C ASN A 63 22.13 -25.09 -8.17
N LYS A 64 21.17 -24.16 -8.02
CA LYS A 64 20.51 -23.91 -6.72
C LYS A 64 19.04 -24.30 -6.77
N LEU A 65 18.61 -25.16 -5.84
CA LEU A 65 17.21 -25.51 -5.66
C LEU A 65 16.38 -24.24 -5.43
N SER A 66 15.32 -24.06 -6.21
CA SER A 66 14.43 -22.90 -6.06
C SER A 66 13.73 -22.95 -4.71
N SER A 67 13.76 -21.83 -3.99
CA SER A 67 13.03 -21.66 -2.74
C SER A 67 11.52 -21.74 -2.95
N GLU A 68 10.75 -22.10 -1.91
CA GLU A 68 9.29 -22.07 -1.97
C GLU A 68 8.78 -20.70 -2.45
N LYS A 69 9.41 -19.60 -2.01
CA LYS A 69 9.07 -18.25 -2.44
C LYS A 69 9.19 -18.09 -3.97
N GLU A 70 10.33 -18.48 -4.54
CA GLU A 70 10.56 -18.39 -6.00
C GLU A 70 9.57 -19.25 -6.78
N ILE A 71 9.24 -20.45 -6.28
CA ILE A 71 8.24 -21.33 -6.88
C ILE A 71 6.86 -20.64 -6.89
N GLN A 72 6.41 -20.12 -5.74
CA GLN A 72 5.12 -19.43 -5.64
C GLN A 72 5.07 -18.20 -6.55
N GLN A 73 6.16 -17.45 -6.64
CA GLN A 73 6.23 -16.26 -7.49
C GLN A 73 6.11 -16.61 -8.98
N ARG A 74 6.79 -17.68 -9.44
CA ARG A 74 6.69 -18.17 -10.82
C ARG A 74 5.30 -18.69 -11.16
N VAL A 75 4.68 -19.46 -10.26
CA VAL A 75 3.29 -19.93 -10.40
C VAL A 75 2.35 -18.74 -10.52
N ALA A 76 2.42 -17.78 -9.60
CA ALA A 76 1.59 -16.59 -9.62
C ALA A 76 1.76 -15.76 -10.89
N ARG A 77 3.00 -15.65 -11.41
CA ARG A 77 3.25 -14.95 -12.67
C ARG A 77 2.56 -15.64 -13.84
N SER A 78 2.61 -16.97 -13.90
CA SER A 78 1.88 -17.76 -14.89
C SER A 78 0.36 -17.51 -14.80
N LEU A 79 -0.20 -17.51 -13.59
CA LEU A 79 -1.64 -17.23 -13.38
C LEU A 79 -2.05 -15.84 -13.87
N ILE A 80 -1.23 -14.82 -13.61
CA ILE A 80 -1.50 -13.45 -14.08
C ILE A 80 -1.47 -13.38 -15.62
N LEU A 81 -0.57 -14.12 -16.27
CA LEU A 81 -0.51 -14.18 -17.74
C LEU A 81 -1.67 -14.96 -18.37
N GLN A 82 -2.39 -15.78 -17.59
CA GLN A 82 -3.59 -16.51 -18.02
C GLN A 82 -4.88 -15.68 -17.89
N MET A 83 -4.82 -14.46 -17.36
CA MET A 83 -5.98 -13.57 -17.30
C MET A 83 -6.49 -13.30 -18.72
N ASN A 84 -7.76 -13.63 -18.97
CA ASN A 84 -8.36 -13.60 -20.30
C ASN A 84 -9.00 -12.25 -20.66
N CYS A 85 -9.23 -11.39 -19.68
CA CYS A 85 -9.93 -10.12 -19.86
C CYS A 85 -9.25 -9.03 -19.03
N VAL A 86 -9.01 -7.89 -19.66
CA VAL A 86 -8.51 -6.68 -19.02
C VAL A 86 -9.41 -5.52 -19.40
N VAL A 87 -9.99 -4.85 -18.40
CA VAL A 87 -10.83 -3.67 -18.57
C VAL A 87 -10.10 -2.47 -17.99
N LYS A 88 -9.89 -1.44 -18.81
CA LYS A 88 -9.29 -0.16 -18.38
C LYS A 88 -10.38 0.88 -18.19
N LEU A 89 -10.53 1.37 -16.96
CA LEU A 89 -11.39 2.52 -16.67
C LEU A 89 -10.62 3.82 -16.97
N THR A 90 -11.20 4.69 -17.79
CA THR A 90 -10.55 5.93 -18.25
C THR A 90 -11.15 7.20 -17.65
N GLN A 91 -12.40 7.15 -17.20
CA GLN A 91 -13.07 8.31 -16.61
C GLN A 91 -12.62 8.52 -15.16
N GLN A 92 -12.15 9.74 -14.84
CA GLN A 92 -11.84 10.14 -13.47
C GLN A 92 -13.08 10.71 -12.79
N MET A 93 -13.44 10.16 -11.63
CA MET A 93 -14.62 10.55 -10.84
C MET A 93 -14.28 11.33 -9.56
N ARG A 94 -12.99 11.40 -9.17
CA ARG A 94 -12.56 12.00 -7.90
C ARG A 94 -12.39 13.52 -7.95
N THR A 95 -12.12 14.08 -9.11
CA THR A 95 -11.80 15.51 -9.24
C THR A 95 -12.32 16.03 -10.57
N GLU A 96 -12.90 17.23 -10.56
CA GLU A 96 -13.55 17.84 -11.73
C GLU A 96 -12.66 18.88 -12.43
N GLY A 97 -11.63 19.39 -11.74
CA GLY A 97 -10.75 20.44 -12.27
C GLY A 97 -9.89 19.96 -13.44
N ILE A 98 -10.27 20.34 -14.67
CA ILE A 98 -9.62 19.92 -15.93
C ILE A 98 -8.10 20.10 -15.90
N ARG A 99 -7.61 21.29 -15.49
CA ARG A 99 -6.17 21.57 -15.44
C ARG A 99 -5.43 20.64 -14.48
N TYR A 100 -6.04 20.29 -13.34
CA TYR A 100 -5.44 19.40 -12.36
C TYR A 100 -5.50 17.93 -12.81
N LEU A 101 -6.57 17.52 -13.50
CA LEU A 101 -6.67 16.20 -14.12
C LEU A 101 -5.56 15.98 -15.15
N GLN A 102 -5.34 16.95 -16.04
CA GLN A 102 -4.27 16.92 -17.02
C GLN A 102 -2.88 16.80 -16.37
N LEU A 103 -2.66 17.52 -15.27
CA LEU A 103 -1.44 17.40 -14.47
C LEU A 103 -1.29 15.98 -13.91
N LEU A 104 -2.33 15.43 -13.29
CA LEU A 104 -2.29 14.09 -12.70
C LEU A 104 -2.04 13.00 -13.76
N GLU A 105 -2.59 13.16 -14.96
CA GLU A 105 -2.33 12.25 -16.08
C GLU A 105 -0.88 12.32 -16.55
N ARG A 106 -0.30 13.52 -16.71
CA ARG A 106 1.13 13.67 -17.03
C ARG A 106 2.03 13.12 -15.92
N LEU A 107 1.70 13.38 -14.66
CA LEU A 107 2.42 12.81 -13.51
C LEU A 107 2.42 11.29 -13.55
N ARG A 108 1.28 10.69 -13.91
CA ARG A 108 1.13 9.24 -14.07
C ARG A 108 2.06 8.66 -15.14
N GLN A 109 2.30 9.40 -16.22
CA GLN A 109 3.20 9.00 -17.32
C GLN A 109 4.66 9.41 -17.10
N GLY A 110 4.98 10.13 -16.01
CA GLY A 110 6.32 10.71 -15.81
C GLY A 110 6.64 11.85 -16.80
N GLN A 111 5.62 12.55 -17.29
CA GLN A 111 5.72 13.60 -18.32
C GLN A 111 5.34 14.99 -17.78
N CYS A 112 5.55 15.24 -16.48
CA CYS A 112 5.25 16.55 -15.89
C CYS A 112 6.04 17.68 -16.58
N SER A 113 5.38 18.80 -16.82
CA SER A 113 6.02 20.03 -17.30
C SER A 113 6.43 20.95 -16.14
N TYR A 114 7.18 22.01 -16.46
CA TYR A 114 7.52 23.03 -15.47
C TYR A 114 6.27 23.76 -14.94
N GLU A 115 5.27 23.97 -15.78
CA GLU A 115 3.98 24.57 -15.39
C GLU A 115 3.17 23.66 -14.45
N ASP A 116 3.38 22.34 -14.51
CA ASP A 116 2.78 21.41 -13.55
C ASP A 116 3.43 21.55 -12.17
N TYR A 117 4.75 21.68 -12.13
CA TYR A 117 5.50 21.95 -10.91
C TYR A 117 5.05 23.26 -10.26
N GLU A 118 4.98 24.35 -11.02
CA GLU A 118 4.48 25.65 -10.53
C GLU A 118 3.04 25.56 -10.01
N LEU A 119 2.17 24.76 -10.65
CA LEU A 119 0.82 24.54 -10.17
C LEU A 119 0.79 23.80 -8.80
N LEU A 120 1.70 22.85 -8.59
CA LEU A 120 1.82 22.15 -7.30
C LEU A 120 2.37 23.08 -6.21
N LEU A 121 3.33 23.96 -6.53
CA LEU A 121 3.88 24.93 -5.57
C LEU A 121 2.81 25.85 -4.98
N LYS A 122 1.79 26.22 -5.75
CA LYS A 122 0.64 27.00 -5.24
C LYS A 122 -0.13 26.32 -4.10
N ARG A 123 0.09 25.02 -3.88
CA ARG A 123 -0.55 24.21 -2.83
C ARG A 123 0.38 23.94 -1.64
N VAL A 124 1.62 24.38 -1.71
CA VAL A 124 2.54 24.32 -0.58
C VAL A 124 2.28 25.53 0.29
N VAL A 125 1.89 25.30 1.54
CA VAL A 125 1.72 26.40 2.49
C VAL A 125 3.11 26.79 3.02
N VAL A 126 3.58 27.97 2.61
CA VAL A 126 4.92 28.50 2.97
C VAL A 126 4.88 29.34 4.26
N GLN A 127 3.71 29.74 4.75
CA GLN A 127 3.58 30.63 5.91
C GLN A 127 3.56 29.91 7.26
N SER A 128 4.41 30.41 8.16
CA SER A 128 4.54 30.06 9.57
C SER A 128 3.38 30.61 10.41
N ALA A 129 2.19 30.02 10.31
CA ALA A 129 1.11 30.25 11.29
C ALA A 129 -0.05 29.24 11.22
N LEU A 130 0.06 28.14 10.47
CA LEU A 130 -1.03 27.15 10.46
C LEU A 130 -1.08 26.41 11.79
N SER A 131 -2.11 26.73 12.58
CA SER A 131 -2.47 25.96 13.77
C SER A 131 -3.31 24.75 13.36
N LEU A 132 -2.86 23.55 13.71
CA LEU A 132 -3.64 22.32 13.54
C LEU A 132 -4.85 22.25 14.48
N HIS A 133 -4.99 23.21 15.40
CA HIS A 133 -6.13 23.30 16.32
C HIS A 133 -7.25 24.18 15.78
N GLU A 134 -7.01 24.93 14.69
CA GLU A 134 -7.97 25.86 14.10
C GLU A 134 -8.65 25.26 12.85
N PRO A 135 -9.92 25.59 12.58
CA PRO A 135 -10.58 25.22 11.33
C PRO A 135 -9.90 25.82 10.09
N PRO A 136 -9.89 25.12 8.94
CA PRO A 136 -10.38 23.75 8.73
C PRO A 136 -9.36 22.66 9.10
N TRP A 137 -8.16 23.03 9.54
CA TRP A 137 -7.02 22.12 9.74
C TRP A 137 -7.26 21.13 10.88
N ASN A 138 -8.02 21.54 11.89
CA ASN A 138 -8.44 20.67 13.01
C ASN A 138 -9.34 19.50 12.61
N GLN A 139 -9.89 19.50 11.39
CA GLN A 139 -10.73 18.43 10.85
C GLN A 139 -10.17 17.84 9.55
N THR A 140 -9.04 18.35 9.07
CA THR A 140 -8.46 17.92 7.79
C THR A 140 -7.62 16.66 7.99
N PRO A 141 -7.83 15.58 7.20
CA PRO A 141 -6.97 14.40 7.27
C PRO A 141 -5.54 14.75 6.85
N MET A 142 -4.57 14.40 7.70
CA MET A 142 -3.14 14.56 7.42
C MET A 142 -2.52 13.27 6.91
N LEU A 143 -1.79 13.36 5.79
CA LEU A 143 -1.01 12.25 5.26
C LEU A 143 0.46 12.47 5.59
N VAL A 144 1.09 11.48 6.20
CA VAL A 144 2.52 11.48 6.54
C VAL A 144 3.16 10.19 6.09
N PHE A 145 4.44 10.25 5.73
CA PHE A 145 5.16 9.10 5.20
C PHE A 145 5.49 8.05 6.26
N ARG A 146 5.76 8.50 7.50
CA ARG A 146 6.27 7.66 8.59
C ARG A 146 5.18 7.36 9.61
N ASN A 147 5.04 6.09 9.96
CA ASN A 147 4.08 5.64 10.96
C ASN A 147 4.33 6.29 12.32
N GLU A 148 5.59 6.51 12.67
CA GLU A 148 6.02 7.13 13.92
C GLU A 148 5.55 8.59 14.03
N ILE A 149 5.53 9.31 12.91
CA ILE A 149 5.00 10.69 12.85
C ILE A 149 3.48 10.66 12.93
N ARG A 150 2.83 9.73 12.20
CA ARG A 150 1.36 9.54 12.27
C ARG A 150 0.92 9.26 13.70
N THR A 151 1.60 8.35 14.40
CA THR A 151 1.28 7.99 15.79
C THR A 151 1.44 9.19 16.73
N GLN A 152 2.51 9.98 16.59
CA GLN A 152 2.70 11.18 17.41
C GLN A 152 1.61 12.24 17.16
N LEU A 153 1.26 12.51 15.90
CA LEU A 153 0.22 13.46 15.55
C LEU A 153 -1.16 12.99 16.06
N ASN A 154 -1.51 11.73 15.83
CA ASN A 154 -2.75 11.15 16.32
C ASN A 154 -2.83 11.18 17.84
N HIS A 155 -1.74 10.86 18.53
CA HIS A 155 -1.68 10.92 19.99
C HIS A 155 -1.94 12.35 20.50
N ARG A 156 -1.25 13.36 19.96
CA ARG A 156 -1.48 14.77 20.30
C ARG A 156 -2.93 15.19 20.06
N SER A 157 -3.51 14.76 18.93
CA SER A 157 -4.91 15.04 18.60
C SER A 157 -5.89 14.40 19.58
N VAL A 158 -5.64 13.15 20.00
CA VAL A 158 -6.47 12.43 20.97
C VAL A 158 -6.40 13.09 22.35
N ILE A 159 -5.20 13.44 22.84
CA ILE A 159 -5.03 14.13 24.12
C ILE A 159 -5.73 15.48 24.12
N HIS A 160 -5.54 16.29 23.07
CA HIS A 160 -6.21 17.58 22.95
C HIS A 160 -7.73 17.45 22.97
N THR A 161 -8.27 16.48 22.22
CA THR A 161 -9.72 16.23 22.17
C THR A 161 -10.26 15.76 23.52
N ALA A 162 -9.54 14.85 24.19
CA ALA A 162 -9.89 14.34 25.52
C ALA A 162 -10.01 15.45 26.57
N VAL A 163 -9.09 16.42 26.56
CA VAL A 163 -9.15 17.61 27.42
C VAL A 163 -10.38 18.45 27.12
N GLN A 164 -10.69 18.68 25.84
CA GLN A 164 -11.85 19.48 25.43
C GLN A 164 -13.19 18.81 25.76
N THR A 165 -13.27 17.47 25.68
CA THR A 165 -14.50 16.72 25.91
C THR A 165 -14.66 16.21 27.35
N GLY A 166 -13.65 16.40 28.21
CA GLY A 166 -13.64 15.86 29.58
C GLY A 166 -13.63 14.33 29.63
N CYS A 167 -13.09 13.66 28.61
CA CYS A 167 -13.03 12.20 28.53
C CYS A 167 -11.61 11.70 28.78
N ASN A 168 -11.47 10.45 29.25
CA ASN A 168 -10.16 9.82 29.35
C ASN A 168 -9.80 9.09 28.04
N PRO A 169 -8.62 9.34 27.46
CA PRO A 169 -8.19 8.66 26.25
C PRO A 169 -7.84 7.19 26.54
N MET A 170 -8.33 6.28 25.70
CA MET A 170 -7.96 4.87 25.73
C MET A 170 -6.92 4.58 24.64
N VAL A 171 -5.79 3.99 25.01
CA VAL A 171 -4.73 3.58 24.07
C VAL A 171 -4.62 2.07 24.06
N CYS A 172 -4.98 1.46 22.94
CA CYS A 172 -4.80 0.03 22.69
C CYS A 172 -3.54 -0.18 21.86
N VAL A 173 -2.51 -0.81 22.43
CA VAL A 173 -1.27 -1.13 21.72
C VAL A 173 -1.35 -2.56 21.21
N ALA A 174 -1.25 -2.74 19.89
CA ALA A 174 -1.12 -4.06 19.29
C ALA A 174 0.30 -4.58 19.51
N GLN A 175 0.43 -5.86 19.87
CA GLN A 175 1.71 -6.56 19.94
C GLN A 175 1.84 -7.46 18.71
N ASP A 176 2.59 -7.00 17.73
CA ASP A 176 2.82 -7.75 16.50
C ASP A 176 3.98 -8.73 16.65
N PHE A 177 3.94 -9.83 15.90
CA PHE A 177 5.01 -10.82 15.86
C PHE A 177 5.45 -11.06 14.42
N CYS A 178 6.76 -11.07 14.17
CA CYS A 178 7.35 -11.48 12.89
C CYS A 178 8.20 -12.72 13.11
N LYS A 179 7.81 -13.84 12.47
CA LYS A 179 8.49 -15.15 12.61
C LYS A 179 8.62 -15.62 14.07
N GLY A 180 7.56 -15.44 14.86
CA GLY A 180 7.52 -15.83 16.27
C GLY A 180 8.30 -14.93 17.22
N LYS A 181 8.93 -13.85 16.72
CA LYS A 181 9.56 -12.83 17.55
C LYS A 181 8.66 -11.60 17.62
N PRO A 182 8.47 -10.98 18.80
CA PRO A 182 7.74 -9.73 18.87
C PRO A 182 8.43 -8.71 17.95
N VAL A 183 7.64 -7.98 17.19
CA VAL A 183 8.09 -6.79 16.47
C VAL A 183 8.27 -5.71 17.52
N GLU A 184 9.43 -5.73 18.16
CA GLU A 184 9.81 -4.68 19.08
C GLU A 184 10.20 -3.46 18.24
N GLU A 185 9.34 -2.44 18.23
CA GLU A 185 9.81 -1.06 18.08
C GLU A 185 10.01 -0.48 19.48
N PRO A 186 11.18 -0.71 20.12
CA PRO A 186 11.45 -0.16 21.45
C PRO A 186 11.39 1.38 21.47
N ILE A 187 11.47 2.02 20.30
CA ILE A 187 11.31 3.45 20.11
C ILE A 187 9.84 3.88 20.22
N LEU A 188 8.88 3.09 19.75
CA LEU A 188 7.46 3.47 19.73
C LEU A 188 6.81 3.31 21.11
N LEU A 189 7.10 2.22 21.82
CA LEU A 189 6.66 2.04 23.21
C LEU A 189 7.23 3.14 24.13
N LYS A 190 8.54 3.45 24.04
CA LYS A 190 9.14 4.55 24.81
C LYS A 190 8.57 5.93 24.43
N LYS A 191 8.21 6.16 23.16
CA LYS A 191 7.61 7.44 22.72
C LYS A 191 6.13 7.58 23.08
N ILE A 192 5.38 6.47 23.15
CA ILE A 192 3.97 6.49 23.58
C ILE A 192 3.88 6.60 25.11
N ILE A 193 4.75 5.87 25.83
CA ILE A 193 4.72 5.80 27.30
C ILE A 193 5.49 6.96 27.95
N GLY A 194 6.60 7.42 27.36
CA GLY A 194 7.44 8.50 27.91
C GLY A 194 6.92 9.93 27.68
N ILE A 195 5.68 10.07 27.20
CA ILE A 195 4.96 11.37 27.06
C ILE A 195 3.76 11.42 28.04
N ILE A 196 3.50 10.33 28.77
CA ILE A 196 2.59 10.29 29.94
C ILE A 196 3.39 10.74 31.16
#